data_AF-A0A8C4PRW7-F1
#
_entry.id   AF-A0A8C4PRW7-F1
#
_cell.length_a   1.000
_cell.length_b   1.000
_cell.length_c   1.000
_cell.angle_alpha   90.00
_cell.angle_beta   90.00
_cell.angle_gamma   90.00
#
_symmetry.space_group_name_H-M   'P 1'
#
loop_
_entity.id
_entity.type
_entity.pdbx_description
1 polymer ?
#
loop_
_entity_poly.entity_id
_entity_poly.type
_entity_poly.pdbx_seq_one_letter_code
_entity_poly.pdbx_strand_id
1 'polypeptide(L)'
;MVKDWHLELPKLLISVHGGLQNFEMQPKLKQVFGKGLIKAAMTTGAWIFTGGVSTGVISHVGDALKDHSSKSRGRVCAIGIAPWGIVENKEDLVGKDVTRVYQTMSNPLSKLSVLNNSHTHFILADNGTLGKYGAEVKLRRQLEKHISLQKINTRLGQGVPLVGLVVEGGPNVVSIVLEYLREDPPVPVVVCDGSGRASDILSFDFDVLRRVGF
;
A
#
# COMPACT_ATOMS: atom_id res chain seq x y z
N MET A 1 -9.42 13.95 -4.05
CA MET A 1 -9.87 12.54 -3.95
C MET A 1 -11.40 12.44 -3.96
N VAL A 2 -12.11 12.81 -2.89
CA VAL A 2 -13.59 12.70 -2.85
C VAL A 2 -14.29 13.59 -3.89
N LYS A 3 -13.83 14.84 -4.03
CA LYS A 3 -14.43 15.80 -4.97
C LYS A 3 -14.03 15.52 -6.42
N ASP A 4 -12.74 15.54 -6.72
CA ASP A 4 -12.25 15.55 -8.12
C ASP A 4 -12.12 14.15 -8.73
N TRP A 5 -11.95 13.11 -7.91
CA TRP A 5 -11.95 11.71 -8.38
C TRP A 5 -13.27 11.00 -8.09
N HIS A 6 -14.23 11.71 -7.50
CA HIS A 6 -15.56 11.18 -7.15
C HIS A 6 -15.52 9.88 -6.33
N LEU A 7 -14.51 9.73 -5.46
CA LEU A 7 -14.39 8.56 -4.59
C LEU A 7 -15.27 8.73 -3.35
N GLU A 8 -16.01 7.69 -2.98
CA GLU A 8 -16.67 7.61 -1.68
C GLU A 8 -15.61 7.54 -0.56
N LEU A 9 -15.85 8.25 0.55
CA LEU A 9 -14.97 8.20 1.71
C LEU A 9 -14.86 6.75 2.23
N PRO A 10 -13.65 6.22 2.46
CA PRO A 10 -13.50 4.83 2.85
C PRO A 10 -14.01 4.61 4.27
N LYS A 11 -14.59 3.44 4.53
CA LYS A 11 -14.96 3.04 5.90
C LYS A 11 -13.79 2.40 6.67
N LEU A 12 -12.69 2.11 5.97
CA LEU A 12 -11.44 1.57 6.49
C LEU A 12 -10.31 1.95 5.52
N LEU A 13 -9.14 2.31 6.04
CA LEU A 13 -7.92 2.50 5.25
C LEU A 13 -6.95 1.36 5.56
N ILE A 14 -6.60 0.57 4.55
CA ILE A 14 -5.58 -0.50 4.66
C ILE A 14 -4.30 0.02 4.01
N SER A 15 -3.26 0.23 4.80
CA SER A 15 -1.96 0.70 4.32
C SER A 15 -0.97 -0.46 4.25
N VAL A 16 -0.63 -0.88 3.02
CA VAL A 16 0.25 -2.04 2.78
C VAL A 16 1.71 -1.61 2.69
N HIS A 17 2.55 -2.25 3.50
CA HIS A 17 4.00 -2.06 3.58
C HIS A 17 4.71 -3.40 3.42
N GLY A 18 5.96 -3.36 2.98
CA GLY A 18 6.72 -4.59 2.75
C GLY A 18 7.98 -4.37 1.91
N GLY A 19 8.48 -5.47 1.35
CA GLY A 19 9.66 -5.46 0.48
C GLY A 19 9.52 -4.57 -0.73
N LEU A 20 10.57 -3.79 -1.01
CA LEU A 20 10.72 -3.03 -2.26
C LEU A 20 11.25 -3.90 -3.41
N GLN A 21 12.07 -4.89 -3.08
CA GLN A 21 12.63 -5.85 -4.03
C GLN A 21 11.68 -7.04 -4.22
N ASN A 22 11.63 -7.59 -5.43
CA ASN A 22 10.86 -8.79 -5.73
C ASN A 22 11.33 -9.96 -4.85
N PHE A 23 10.35 -10.73 -4.37
CA PHE A 23 10.57 -11.91 -3.57
C PHE A 23 9.48 -12.94 -3.88
N GLU A 24 9.81 -14.21 -3.68
CA GLU A 24 8.85 -15.29 -3.79
C GLU A 24 8.12 -15.49 -2.46
N MET A 25 6.81 -15.59 -2.54
CA MET A 25 5.96 -15.93 -1.41
C MET A 25 5.47 -17.36 -1.60
N GLN A 26 5.44 -18.14 -0.51
CA GLN A 26 4.91 -19.50 -0.58
C GLN A 26 3.49 -19.50 -1.19
N PRO A 27 3.16 -20.41 -2.13
CA PRO A 27 1.90 -20.36 -2.87
C PRO A 27 0.65 -20.28 -2.00
N LYS A 28 0.62 -21.07 -0.91
CA LYS A 28 -0.47 -21.05 0.08
C LYS A 28 -0.62 -19.69 0.74
N LEU A 29 0.50 -19.07 1.15
CA LEU A 29 0.50 -17.75 1.77
C LEU A 29 0.07 -16.67 0.78
N LYS A 30 0.58 -16.70 -0.46
CA LYS A 30 0.16 -15.78 -1.54
C LYS A 30 -1.34 -15.83 -1.77
N GLN A 31 -1.91 -17.03 -1.81
CA GLN A 31 -3.35 -17.21 -1.96
C GLN A 31 -4.14 -16.64 -0.77
N VAL A 32 -3.72 -16.91 0.47
CA VAL A 32 -4.40 -16.44 1.68
C VAL A 32 -4.31 -14.92 1.78
N PHE A 33 -3.12 -14.35 1.58
CA PHE A 33 -2.87 -12.91 1.54
C PHE A 33 -3.75 -12.22 0.51
N GLY A 34 -3.68 -12.65 -0.76
CA GLY A 34 -4.42 -12.02 -1.84
C GLY A 34 -5.94 -12.09 -1.64
N LYS A 35 -6.48 -13.28 -1.32
CA LYS A 35 -7.92 -13.44 -1.06
C LYS A 35 -8.37 -12.66 0.17
N GLY A 36 -7.58 -12.66 1.24
CA GLY A 36 -7.88 -11.96 2.48
C GLY A 36 -7.94 -10.45 2.29
N LEU A 37 -6.92 -9.87 1.65
CA LEU A 37 -6.84 -8.44 1.37
C LEU A 37 -8.04 -7.95 0.54
N ILE A 38 -8.31 -8.63 -0.58
CA ILE A 38 -9.42 -8.27 -1.46
C ILE A 38 -10.76 -8.43 -0.76
N LYS A 39 -10.97 -9.52 -0.02
CA LYS A 39 -12.20 -9.76 0.71
C LYS A 39 -12.43 -8.69 1.78
N ALA A 40 -11.39 -8.32 2.54
CA ALA A 40 -11.47 -7.27 3.54
C ALA A 40 -11.86 -5.93 2.91
N ALA A 41 -11.20 -5.54 1.81
CA ALA A 41 -11.49 -4.28 1.14
C ALA A 41 -12.91 -4.22 0.57
N MET A 42 -13.36 -5.29 -0.10
CA MET A 42 -14.72 -5.37 -0.66
C MET A 42 -15.82 -5.37 0.40
N THR A 43 -15.61 -6.11 1.49
CA THR A 43 -16.64 -6.26 2.54
C THR A 43 -16.84 -4.96 3.32
N THR A 44 -15.76 -4.21 3.52
CA THR A 44 -15.79 -2.98 4.32
C THR A 44 -15.97 -1.72 3.50
N GLY A 45 -15.69 -1.75 2.18
CA GLY A 45 -15.54 -0.51 1.40
C GLY A 45 -14.25 0.22 1.76
N ALA A 46 -13.15 -0.53 1.92
CA ALA A 46 -11.86 0.04 2.25
C ALA A 46 -11.15 0.61 1.01
N TRP A 47 -10.31 1.62 1.25
CA TRP A 47 -9.23 1.95 0.32
C TRP A 47 -7.97 1.16 0.69
N ILE A 48 -7.20 0.80 -0.32
CA ILE A 48 -5.88 0.17 -0.17
C ILE A 48 -4.81 1.17 -0.61
N PHE A 49 -3.91 1.54 0.31
CA PHE A 49 -2.72 2.32 0.00
C PHE A 49 -1.51 1.40 -0.18
N THR A 50 -0.71 1.68 -1.21
CA THR A 50 0.52 0.94 -1.52
C THR A 50 1.61 1.89 -2.03
N GLY A 51 2.81 1.37 -2.30
CA GLY A 51 3.88 2.11 -2.98
C GLY A 51 3.68 2.33 -4.49
N GLY A 52 2.63 1.75 -5.09
CA GLY A 52 2.22 1.98 -6.48
C GLY A 52 3.13 1.40 -7.59
N VAL A 53 4.41 1.20 -7.34
CA VAL A 53 5.35 0.62 -8.33
C VAL A 53 5.31 -0.90 -8.35
N SER A 54 5.46 -1.52 -9.51
CA SER A 54 5.28 -2.97 -9.71
C SER A 54 6.49 -3.81 -9.28
N THR A 55 6.96 -3.61 -8.04
CA THR A 55 8.04 -4.38 -7.44
C THR A 55 7.68 -4.85 -6.03
N GLY A 56 8.34 -5.92 -5.57
CA GLY A 56 8.22 -6.43 -4.21
C GLY A 56 6.79 -6.77 -3.81
N VAL A 57 6.35 -6.30 -2.64
CA VAL A 57 5.02 -6.61 -2.11
C VAL A 57 3.91 -6.08 -3.01
N ILE A 58 4.12 -4.95 -3.70
CA ILE A 58 3.10 -4.35 -4.57
C ILE A 58 2.79 -5.26 -5.75
N SER A 59 3.76 -6.03 -6.27
CA SER A 59 3.52 -7.02 -7.32
C SER A 59 2.51 -8.08 -6.88
N HIS A 60 2.63 -8.57 -5.64
CA HIS A 60 1.67 -9.54 -5.08
C HIS A 60 0.29 -8.92 -4.84
N VAL A 61 0.22 -7.64 -4.44
CA VAL A 61 -1.05 -6.89 -4.34
C VAL A 61 -1.69 -6.73 -5.73
N GLY A 62 -0.90 -6.38 -6.74
CA GLY A 62 -1.36 -6.24 -8.12
C GLY A 62 -1.94 -7.53 -8.68
N ASP A 63 -1.27 -8.66 -8.46
CA ASP A 63 -1.79 -9.99 -8.82
C ASP A 63 -3.15 -10.26 -8.17
N ALA A 64 -3.31 -9.96 -6.87
CA ALA A 64 -4.57 -10.14 -6.17
C ALA A 64 -5.70 -9.25 -6.71
N LEU A 65 -5.39 -7.99 -7.06
CA LEU A 65 -6.34 -7.06 -7.66
C LEU A 65 -6.80 -7.55 -9.05
N LYS A 66 -5.85 -8.00 -9.89
CA LYS A 66 -6.11 -8.53 -11.23
C LYS A 66 -6.93 -9.83 -11.21
N ASP A 67 -6.61 -10.72 -10.29
CA ASP A 67 -7.35 -11.97 -10.10
C ASP A 67 -8.80 -11.72 -9.64
N HIS A 68 -9.04 -10.65 -8.89
CA HIS A 68 -10.39 -10.24 -8.51
C HIS A 68 -11.16 -9.60 -9.66
N SER A 69 -10.56 -8.66 -10.38
CA SER A 69 -11.22 -7.92 -11.47
C SER A 69 -11.67 -8.83 -12.60
N SER A 70 -10.96 -9.94 -12.84
CA SER A 70 -11.35 -10.95 -13.82
C SER A 70 -12.55 -11.80 -13.40
N LYS A 71 -12.89 -11.86 -12.10
CA LYS A 71 -13.90 -12.75 -11.52
C LYS A 71 -15.14 -12.04 -10.96
N SER A 72 -15.08 -10.73 -10.75
CA SER A 72 -16.11 -9.94 -10.07
C SER A 72 -16.32 -8.57 -10.71
N ARG A 73 -17.54 -8.03 -10.59
CA ARG A 73 -17.87 -6.66 -11.04
C ARG A 73 -17.49 -5.57 -10.04
N GLY A 74 -17.15 -5.95 -8.80
CA GLY A 74 -16.73 -5.02 -7.76
C GLY A 74 -15.31 -4.52 -7.96
N ARG A 75 -15.11 -3.20 -7.94
CA ARG A 75 -13.78 -2.60 -8.08
C ARG A 75 -13.26 -2.18 -6.71
N VAL A 76 -12.15 -2.78 -6.29
CA VAL A 76 -11.43 -2.35 -5.10
C VAL A 76 -10.71 -1.04 -5.39
N CYS A 77 -10.86 -0.04 -4.51
CA CYS A 77 -10.13 1.22 -4.63
C CYS A 77 -8.69 1.04 -4.11
N ALA A 78 -7.76 0.81 -5.04
CA ALA A 78 -6.33 0.72 -4.76
C ALA A 78 -5.60 1.97 -5.27
N ILE A 79 -4.88 2.63 -4.38
CA ILE A 79 -4.21 3.92 -4.62
C ILE A 79 -2.72 3.74 -4.36
N GLY A 80 -1.93 3.85 -5.44
CA GLY A 80 -0.48 3.79 -5.37
C GLY A 80 0.13 5.16 -5.08
N ILE A 81 0.90 5.29 -4.01
CA ILE A 81 1.63 6.52 -3.67
C ILE A 81 3.10 6.27 -3.95
N ALA A 82 3.58 6.79 -5.08
CA ALA A 82 4.91 6.51 -5.60
C ALA A 82 5.73 7.80 -5.74
N PRO A 83 7.07 7.76 -5.56
CA PRO A 83 7.90 8.91 -5.86
C PRO A 83 8.04 9.11 -7.38
N TRP A 84 7.80 10.33 -7.86
CA TRP A 84 7.93 10.68 -9.29
C TRP A 84 9.32 10.37 -9.85
N GLY A 85 10.35 10.55 -9.03
CA GLY A 85 11.75 10.34 -9.39
C GLY A 85 12.09 8.91 -9.82
N ILE A 86 11.32 7.90 -9.43
CA ILE A 86 11.59 6.49 -9.75
C ILE A 86 10.71 5.93 -10.87
N VAL A 87 9.73 6.69 -11.35
CA VAL A 87 8.78 6.20 -12.35
C VAL A 87 9.47 6.14 -13.71
N GLU A 88 9.54 4.93 -14.26
CA GLU A 88 10.00 4.69 -15.63
C GLU A 88 9.01 5.31 -16.63
N ASN A 89 9.49 5.89 -17.74
CA ASN A 89 8.67 6.54 -18.79
C ASN A 89 7.72 7.62 -18.24
N LYS A 90 8.10 8.32 -17.18
CA LYS A 90 7.26 9.34 -16.53
C LYS A 90 6.96 10.53 -17.46
N GLU A 91 7.79 10.76 -18.46
CA GLU A 91 7.66 11.78 -19.49
C GLU A 91 6.38 11.58 -20.31
N ASP A 92 5.92 10.33 -20.49
CA ASP A 92 4.64 10.02 -21.12
C ASP A 92 3.45 10.60 -20.35
N LEU A 93 3.58 10.74 -19.03
CA LEU A 93 2.54 11.27 -18.14
C LEU A 93 2.53 12.80 -18.06
N VAL A 94 3.51 13.48 -18.67
CA VAL A 94 3.61 14.95 -18.60
C VAL A 94 2.59 15.60 -19.53
N GLY A 95 1.75 16.44 -18.95
CA GLY A 95 0.77 17.24 -19.66
C GLY A 95 -0.20 17.91 -18.70
N LYS A 96 -0.85 18.97 -19.15
CA LYS A 96 -1.87 19.68 -18.38
C LYS A 96 -3.24 19.40 -19.00
N ASP A 97 -4.18 18.94 -18.19
CA ASP A 97 -5.57 18.67 -18.59
C ASP A 97 -5.69 17.73 -19.81
N VAL A 98 -4.78 16.75 -19.92
CA VAL A 98 -4.74 15.77 -21.02
C VAL A 98 -4.70 14.33 -20.53
N THR A 99 -5.31 13.44 -21.30
CA THR A 99 -5.16 11.99 -21.12
C THR A 99 -3.91 11.51 -21.85
N ARG A 100 -3.09 10.74 -21.16
CA ARG A 100 -1.86 10.15 -21.70
C ARG A 100 -1.90 8.64 -21.61
N VAL A 101 -1.29 7.97 -22.59
CA VAL A 101 -1.03 6.54 -22.53
C VAL A 101 0.31 6.35 -21.84
N TYR A 102 0.33 5.56 -20.78
CA TYR A 102 1.53 5.19 -20.05
C TYR A 102 1.92 3.75 -20.37
N GLN A 103 3.18 3.53 -20.77
CA GLN A 103 3.67 2.21 -21.11
C GLN A 103 4.36 1.53 -19.92
N THR A 104 3.78 0.43 -19.46
CA THR A 104 4.27 -0.35 -18.30
C THR A 104 5.33 -1.39 -18.67
N MET A 105 6.13 -1.12 -19.70
CA MET A 105 7.22 -2.03 -20.10
C MET A 105 8.45 -1.73 -19.25
N SER A 106 8.87 -2.71 -18.45
CA SER A 106 10.12 -2.61 -17.68
C SER A 106 11.32 -2.70 -18.61
N ASN A 107 12.28 -1.79 -18.48
CA ASN A 107 13.60 -1.91 -19.09
C ASN A 107 14.53 -2.68 -18.13
N PRO A 108 15.03 -3.88 -18.50
CA PRO A 108 15.91 -4.68 -17.63
C PRO A 108 17.21 -3.99 -17.22
N LEU A 109 17.65 -2.97 -17.98
CA LEU A 109 18.86 -2.19 -17.69
C LEU A 109 18.59 -0.95 -16.83
N SER A 110 17.32 -0.59 -16.65
CA SER A 110 16.94 0.57 -15.86
C SER A 110 16.90 0.25 -14.38
N LYS A 111 17.24 1.26 -13.57
CA LYS A 111 17.10 1.23 -12.11
C LYS A 111 15.77 1.84 -11.64
N LEU A 112 14.94 2.29 -12.58
CA LEU A 112 13.61 2.85 -12.31
C LEU A 112 12.58 1.72 -12.23
N SER A 113 11.35 2.06 -11.91
CA SER A 113 10.25 1.11 -11.75
C SER A 113 9.01 1.58 -12.49
N VAL A 114 8.28 0.63 -13.07
CA VAL A 114 6.99 0.91 -13.72
C VAL A 114 5.87 0.97 -12.69
N LEU A 115 4.85 1.79 -12.95
CA LEU A 115 3.61 1.79 -12.16
C LEU A 115 2.87 0.46 -12.33
N ASN A 116 2.24 -0.03 -11.26
CA ASN A 116 1.47 -1.27 -11.29
C ASN A 116 0.07 -1.05 -11.87
N ASN A 117 -0.16 -1.55 -13.09
CA ASN A 117 -1.40 -1.34 -13.86
C ASN A 117 -2.70 -1.89 -13.25
N SER A 118 -2.63 -2.62 -12.13
CA SER A 118 -3.81 -3.13 -11.42
C SER A 118 -4.34 -2.15 -10.37
N HIS A 119 -3.61 -1.06 -10.11
CA HIS A 119 -4.08 0.02 -9.25
C HIS A 119 -5.08 0.92 -9.99
N THR A 120 -6.02 1.49 -9.23
CA THR A 120 -7.07 2.35 -9.78
C THR A 120 -6.65 3.81 -9.88
N HIS A 121 -5.79 4.27 -8.97
CA HIS A 121 -5.36 5.66 -8.89
C HIS A 121 -3.89 5.72 -8.46
N PHE A 122 -3.24 6.85 -8.78
CA PHE A 122 -1.87 7.13 -8.38
C PHE A 122 -1.74 8.54 -7.81
N ILE A 123 -0.89 8.67 -6.80
CA ILE A 123 -0.36 9.94 -6.31
C ILE A 123 1.14 9.88 -6.53
N LEU A 124 1.67 10.79 -7.34
CA LEU A 124 3.09 10.83 -7.69
C LEU A 124 3.76 11.96 -6.92
N ALA A 125 4.53 11.61 -5.90
CA ALA A 125 5.19 12.55 -5.00
C ALA A 125 6.53 13.01 -5.61
N ASP A 126 6.68 14.31 -5.84
CA ASP A 126 7.91 14.87 -6.39
C ASP A 126 8.69 15.67 -5.33
N ASN A 127 10.01 15.50 -5.34
CA ASN A 127 10.96 16.28 -4.54
C ASN A 127 12.16 16.75 -5.39
N GLY A 128 12.07 16.67 -6.72
CA GLY A 128 13.12 17.04 -7.67
C GLY A 128 14.24 16.02 -7.84
N THR A 129 14.23 14.91 -7.09
CA THR A 129 15.29 13.88 -7.20
C THR A 129 14.97 12.85 -8.28
N LEU A 130 16.03 12.23 -8.83
CA LEU A 130 15.93 11.15 -9.83
C LEU A 130 16.43 9.84 -9.22
N GLY A 131 15.67 8.76 -9.43
CA GLY A 131 16.02 7.41 -8.99
C GLY A 131 16.05 7.21 -7.47
N LYS A 132 15.47 8.13 -6.68
CA LYS A 132 15.45 8.05 -5.21
C LYS A 132 14.04 7.83 -4.68
N TYR A 133 13.94 6.90 -3.74
CA TYR A 133 12.76 6.73 -2.89
C TYR A 133 12.75 7.79 -1.77
N GLY A 134 11.59 8.00 -1.15
CA GLY A 134 11.45 8.81 0.06
C GLY A 134 10.59 10.06 -0.10
N ALA A 135 10.37 10.53 -1.33
CA ALA A 135 9.52 11.70 -1.59
C ALA A 135 8.07 11.46 -1.12
N GLU A 136 7.62 10.22 -1.20
CA GLU A 136 6.29 9.76 -0.84
C GLU A 136 6.09 9.53 0.66
N VAL A 137 7.16 9.35 1.45
CA VAL A 137 7.07 8.84 2.83
C VAL A 137 6.28 9.79 3.73
N LYS A 138 6.69 11.07 3.78
CA LYS A 138 6.01 12.09 4.60
C LYS A 138 4.60 12.37 4.08
N LEU A 139 4.43 12.43 2.76
CA LEU A 139 3.13 12.65 2.12
C LEU A 139 2.14 11.54 2.50
N ARG A 140 2.56 10.27 2.38
CA ARG A 140 1.75 9.11 2.72
C ARG A 140 1.31 9.15 4.18
N ARG A 141 2.20 9.42 5.13
CA ARG A 141 1.86 9.53 6.56
C ARG A 141 0.87 10.67 6.84
N GLN A 142 1.10 11.84 6.25
CA GLN A 142 0.17 12.97 6.41
C GLN A 142 -1.20 12.68 5.81
N LEU A 143 -1.25 12.00 4.66
CA LEU A 143 -2.49 11.62 4.00
C LEU A 143 -3.26 10.55 4.80
N GLU A 144 -2.57 9.52 5.28
CA GLU A 144 -3.13 8.49 6.16
C GLU A 144 -3.77 9.10 7.41
N LYS A 145 -3.04 10.00 8.09
CA LYS A 145 -3.53 10.72 9.27
C LYS A 145 -4.69 11.66 8.94
N HIS A 146 -4.63 12.34 7.80
CA HIS A 146 -5.72 13.22 7.40
C HIS A 146 -7.00 12.44 7.10
N ILE A 147 -6.89 11.29 6.43
CA ILE A 147 -8.02 10.41 6.14
C ILE A 147 -8.59 9.82 7.44
N SER A 148 -7.75 9.41 8.38
CA SER A 148 -8.24 8.84 9.65
C SER A 148 -9.07 9.82 10.49
N LEU A 149 -8.83 11.12 10.34
CA LEU A 149 -9.60 12.18 10.99
C LEU A 149 -10.94 12.49 10.29
N GLN A 150 -11.19 11.95 9.09
CA GLN A 150 -12.44 12.19 8.38
C GLN A 150 -13.58 11.40 9.02
N LYS A 151 -14.70 12.07 9.28
CA LYS A 151 -15.86 11.46 9.95
C LYS A 151 -16.66 10.59 8.99
N ILE A 152 -16.71 9.29 9.26
CA ILE A 152 -17.55 8.34 8.51
C ILE A 152 -18.93 8.15 9.14
N ASN A 153 -19.05 8.40 10.45
CA ASN A 153 -20.32 8.37 11.15
C ASN A 153 -20.46 9.60 12.05
N THR A 154 -21.30 10.54 11.63
CA THR A 154 -21.53 11.81 12.33
C THR A 154 -22.16 11.64 13.71
N ARG A 155 -22.86 10.51 13.96
CA ARG A 155 -23.52 10.24 15.25
C ARG A 155 -22.58 9.69 16.31
N LEU A 156 -21.54 8.96 15.90
CA LEU A 156 -20.56 8.35 16.80
C LEU A 156 -19.23 9.10 16.85
N GLY A 157 -19.05 10.13 16.01
CA GLY A 157 -17.80 10.89 15.94
C GLY A 157 -16.60 10.07 15.46
N GLN A 158 -16.84 8.87 14.91
CA GLN A 158 -15.78 7.95 14.50
C GLN A 158 -15.12 8.43 13.20
N GLY A 159 -13.79 8.54 13.26
CA GLY A 159 -12.93 8.71 12.10
C GLY A 159 -12.82 7.44 11.26
N VAL A 160 -12.13 7.52 10.11
CA VAL A 160 -11.80 6.34 9.31
C VAL A 160 -10.74 5.52 10.07
N PRO A 161 -11.00 4.24 10.42
CA PRO A 161 -9.98 3.38 11.00
C PRO A 161 -8.84 3.18 9.99
N LEU A 162 -7.59 3.28 10.46
CA LEU A 162 -6.38 2.97 9.70
C LEU A 162 -5.77 1.68 10.24
N VAL A 163 -5.37 0.78 9.35
CA VAL A 163 -4.65 -0.46 9.69
C VAL A 163 -3.41 -0.56 8.80
N GLY A 164 -2.25 -0.81 9.41
CA GLY A 164 -1.04 -1.20 8.69
C GLY A 164 -1.06 -2.70 8.37
N LEU A 165 -0.69 -3.08 7.15
CA LEU A 165 -0.49 -4.48 6.76
C LEU A 165 0.95 -4.65 6.29
N VAL A 166 1.70 -5.51 6.96
CA VAL A 166 3.12 -5.73 6.71
C VAL A 166 3.32 -7.12 6.12
N VAL A 167 3.97 -7.18 4.95
CA VAL A 167 4.30 -8.43 4.26
C VAL A 167 5.73 -8.35 3.80
N GLU A 168 6.55 -9.25 4.32
CA GLU A 168 7.99 -9.20 4.17
C GLU A 168 8.51 -7.83 4.72
N GLY A 169 9.79 -7.50 4.62
CA GLY A 169 10.28 -6.14 4.69
C GLY A 169 11.77 -6.05 4.93
N GLY A 170 12.33 -4.88 4.61
CA GLY A 170 13.64 -4.48 5.11
C GLY A 170 13.53 -3.72 6.44
N PRO A 171 14.67 -3.19 6.96
CA PRO A 171 14.69 -2.41 8.21
C PRO A 171 13.72 -1.22 8.23
N ASN A 172 13.47 -0.59 7.07
CA ASN A 172 12.52 0.52 6.96
C ASN A 172 11.09 0.13 7.38
N VAL A 173 10.69 -1.12 7.19
CA VAL A 173 9.38 -1.61 7.61
C VAL A 173 9.26 -1.62 9.14
N VAL A 174 10.34 -1.99 9.85
CA VAL A 174 10.36 -1.93 11.31
C VAL A 174 10.20 -0.50 11.81
N SER A 175 10.86 0.47 11.17
CA SER A 175 10.68 1.90 11.49
C SER A 175 9.24 2.35 11.28
N ILE A 176 8.60 1.95 10.16
CA ILE A 176 7.19 2.28 9.88
C ILE A 176 6.26 1.70 10.95
N VAL A 177 6.48 0.43 11.36
CA VAL A 177 5.68 -0.20 12.42
C VAL A 177 5.86 0.54 13.74
N LEU A 178 7.10 0.90 14.11
CA LEU A 178 7.37 1.68 15.32
C LEU A 178 6.69 3.05 15.29
N GLU A 179 6.71 3.74 14.15
CA GLU A 179 5.99 5.01 13.98
C GLU A 179 4.48 4.83 14.16
N TYR A 180 3.90 3.78 13.58
CA TYR A 180 2.47 3.46 13.70
C TYR A 180 2.06 3.23 15.15
N LEU A 181 2.87 2.47 15.90
CA LEU A 181 2.61 2.13 17.29
C LEU A 181 2.83 3.31 18.26
N ARG A 182 3.57 4.33 17.84
CA ARG A 182 3.83 5.55 18.62
C ARG A 182 2.80 6.66 18.42
N GLU A 183 1.91 6.55 17.44
CA GLU A 183 0.80 7.50 17.29
C GLU A 183 -0.16 7.41 18.49
N ASP A 184 -0.94 8.48 18.68
CA ASP A 184 -2.00 8.54 19.69
C ASP A 184 -3.36 8.82 19.01
N PRO A 185 -4.29 7.85 18.97
CA PRO A 185 -4.11 6.47 19.39
C PRO A 185 -3.19 5.65 18.45
N PRO A 186 -2.58 4.54 18.92
CA PRO A 186 -1.73 3.70 18.09
C PRO A 186 -2.47 3.14 16.88
N VAL A 187 -1.77 3.06 15.75
CA VAL A 187 -2.30 2.43 14.53
C VAL A 187 -2.08 0.92 14.63
N PRO A 188 -3.14 0.09 14.56
CA PRO A 188 -3.00 -1.37 14.57
C PRO A 188 -2.25 -1.85 13.33
N VAL A 189 -1.35 -2.82 13.53
CA VAL A 189 -0.55 -3.44 12.48
C VAL A 189 -0.82 -4.94 12.42
N VAL A 190 -1.15 -5.42 11.23
CA VAL A 190 -1.24 -6.85 10.91
C VAL A 190 0.06 -7.27 10.22
N VAL A 191 0.75 -8.25 10.78
CA VAL A 191 1.99 -8.80 10.21
C VAL A 191 1.69 -10.15 9.56
N CYS A 192 2.16 -10.35 8.33
CA CYS A 192 2.01 -11.59 7.59
C CYS A 192 3.18 -12.54 7.97
N ASP A 193 2.97 -13.38 8.96
CA ASP A 193 3.97 -14.38 9.37
C ASP A 193 4.31 -15.36 8.22
N GLY A 194 5.57 -15.78 8.15
CA GLY A 194 6.12 -16.63 7.10
C GLY A 194 6.31 -15.94 5.74
N SER A 195 6.18 -14.61 5.69
CA SER A 195 6.41 -13.84 4.46
C SER A 195 7.86 -13.39 4.27
N GLY A 196 8.71 -13.54 5.29
CA GLY A 196 10.15 -13.31 5.22
C GLY A 196 10.65 -12.06 5.94
N ARG A 197 11.97 -12.06 6.21
CA ARG A 197 12.78 -10.93 6.73
C ARG A 197 12.08 -10.18 7.89
N ALA A 198 11.77 -8.89 7.74
CA ALA A 198 11.23 -8.07 8.82
C ALA A 198 9.89 -8.58 9.39
N SER A 199 9.00 -9.11 8.53
CA SER A 199 7.73 -9.67 9.01
C SER A 199 7.93 -10.85 9.96
N ASP A 200 8.85 -11.75 9.62
CA ASP A 200 9.08 -12.95 10.42
C ASP A 200 9.77 -12.61 11.75
N ILE A 201 10.68 -11.62 11.74
CA ILE A 201 11.31 -11.10 12.96
C ILE A 201 10.25 -10.51 13.89
N LEU A 202 9.40 -9.62 13.38
CA LEU A 202 8.32 -8.99 14.16
C LEU A 202 7.32 -10.02 14.70
N SER A 203 6.98 -11.03 13.89
CA SER A 203 6.06 -12.09 14.29
C SER A 203 6.67 -12.99 15.38
N PHE A 204 7.94 -13.36 15.22
CA PHE A 204 8.67 -14.15 16.20
C PHE A 204 8.80 -13.42 17.54
N ASP A 205 9.20 -12.14 17.53
CA ASP A 205 9.33 -11.34 18.75
C ASP A 205 7.99 -11.24 19.50
N PHE A 206 6.88 -11.00 18.77
CA PHE A 206 5.54 -10.98 19.36
C PHE A 206 5.17 -12.32 20.00
N ASP A 207 5.47 -13.44 19.33
CA ASP A 207 5.20 -14.76 19.87
C ASP A 207 6.05 -15.09 21.11
N VAL A 208 7.31 -14.65 21.15
CA VAL A 208 8.18 -14.80 22.31
C VAL A 208 7.65 -14.00 23.49
N LEU A 209 7.29 -12.72 23.29
CA LEU A 209 6.73 -11.86 24.32
C LEU A 209 5.44 -12.45 24.92
N ARG A 210 4.56 -12.95 24.05
CA ARG A 210 3.32 -13.61 24.48
C ARG A 210 3.59 -14.86 25.33
N ARG A 211 4.62 -15.65 25.01
CA ARG A 211 5.00 -16.86 25.78
C ARG A 211 5.60 -16.52 27.13
N VAL A 212 6.28 -15.39 27.26
CA VAL A 212 6.93 -14.95 28.51
C VAL A 212 6.07 -13.99 29.33
N GLY A 213 4.82 -13.76 28.92
CA GLY A 213 3.79 -13.11 29.74
C GLY A 213 3.72 -11.59 29.63
N PHE A 214 4.22 -11.01 28.53
CA PHE A 214 4.06 -9.59 28.18
C PHE A 214 2.98 -9.39 27.11
#